data_AF-A0A439KCD0-F1
#
_entry.id   AF-A0A439KCD0-F1
#
_cell.length_a   1.000
_cell.length_b   1.000
_cell.length_c   1.000
_cell.angle_alpha   90.00
_cell.angle_beta   90.00
_cell.angle_gamma   90.00
#
_symmetry.space_group_name_H-M   'P 1'
#
loop_
_entity.id
_entity.type
_entity.pdbx_description
1 polymer ?
#
loop_
_entity_poly.entity_id
_entity_poly.type
_entity_poly.pdbx_seq_one_letter_code
_entity_poly.pdbx_strand_id
1 'polypeptide(L)'
;RPNIFDLVGNSRRKRLEVRQPILTNGDLEKIRSIGHTEDRFDTKTIDITYASNEGAAGMQGAIDRLCERAEAAVAGGYNIIILSDRQLGPDR
;
A
#
# COMPACT_ATOMS: atom_id res chain seq x y z
N ARG A 1 2.45 0.80 14.32
CA ARG A 1 3.56 1.65 14.85
C ARG A 1 4.14 1.00 16.09
N PRO A 2 5.44 1.18 16.40
CA PRO A 2 6.02 0.61 17.62
C PRO A 2 5.60 1.39 18.86
N ASN A 3 5.59 0.69 19.99
CA ASN A 3 5.42 1.32 21.30
C ASN A 3 6.73 2.02 21.68
N ILE A 4 6.69 3.34 21.90
CA ILE A 4 7.87 4.16 22.22
C ILE A 4 8.38 3.85 23.64
N PHE A 5 7.53 3.34 24.52
CA PHE A 5 7.89 2.96 25.89
C PHE A 5 8.42 1.52 26.02
N ASP A 6 8.38 0.74 24.93
CA ASP A 6 8.87 -0.64 24.91
C ASP A 6 10.32 -0.67 24.39
N LEU A 7 11.25 -0.54 25.33
CA LEU A 7 12.70 -0.51 25.06
C LEU A 7 13.29 -1.86 24.64
N VAL A 8 12.57 -2.97 24.87
CA VAL A 8 13.08 -4.35 24.65
C VAL A 8 12.39 -5.02 23.45
N GLY A 9 11.10 -4.80 23.24
CA GLY A 9 10.31 -5.46 22.19
C GLY A 9 10.50 -4.92 20.78
N ASN A 10 11.03 -3.69 20.64
CA ASN A 10 11.18 -3.03 19.34
C ASN A 10 12.22 -3.71 18.42
N SER A 11 13.17 -4.45 19.00
CA SER A 11 14.24 -5.19 18.31
C SER A 11 13.74 -6.38 17.49
N ARG A 12 12.51 -6.85 17.73
CA ARG A 12 11.93 -8.02 17.05
C ARG A 12 11.17 -7.69 15.76
N ARG A 13 10.96 -6.40 15.45
CA ARG A 13 10.23 -5.95 14.25
C ARG A 13 11.21 -5.51 13.18
N LYS A 14 11.28 -6.28 12.09
CA LYS A 14 12.04 -5.91 10.89
C LYS A 14 11.41 -4.65 10.27
N ARG A 15 12.25 -3.73 9.78
CA ARG A 15 11.84 -2.48 9.13
C ARG A 15 12.48 -2.42 7.75
N LEU A 16 11.73 -1.90 6.79
CA LEU A 16 12.27 -1.56 5.49
C LEU A 16 12.86 -0.15 5.58
N GLU A 17 14.19 -0.04 5.52
CA GLU A 17 14.87 1.25 5.41
C GLU A 17 15.18 1.56 3.95
N VAL A 18 14.80 2.78 3.54
CA VAL A 18 15.14 3.34 2.24
C VAL A 18 15.94 4.63 2.48
N ARG A 19 16.94 4.88 1.63
CA ARG A 19 17.83 6.05 1.80
C ARG A 19 17.12 7.38 1.53
N GLN A 20 16.07 7.35 0.72
CA GLN A 20 15.31 8.52 0.31
C GLN A 20 13.85 8.13 0.03
N PRO A 21 12.90 9.08 0.09
CA PRO A 21 11.49 8.80 -0.15
C PRO A 21 11.16 8.55 -1.63
N ILE A 22 12.04 8.92 -2.56
CA ILE A 22 11.84 8.74 -3.99
C ILE A 22 12.44 7.40 -4.42
N LEU A 23 11.60 6.51 -4.93
CA LEU A 23 11.99 5.17 -5.36
C LEU A 23 11.97 5.09 -6.88
N THR A 24 12.96 4.39 -7.45
CA THR A 24 12.92 4.04 -8.87
C THR A 24 11.91 2.92 -9.10
N ASN A 25 11.46 2.73 -10.36
CA ASN A 25 10.61 1.59 -10.70
C ASN A 25 11.25 0.24 -10.30
N GLY A 26 12.56 0.11 -10.47
CA GLY A 26 13.28 -1.10 -10.06
C GLY A 26 13.27 -1.31 -8.55
N ASP A 27 13.33 -0.25 -7.74
CA ASP A 27 13.24 -0.37 -6.28
C ASP A 27 11.82 -0.71 -5.82
N LEU A 28 10.80 -0.20 -6.51
CA LEU A 28 9.40 -0.52 -6.22
C LEU A 28 9.07 -1.97 -6.55
N GLU A 29 9.60 -2.52 -7.64
CA GLU A 29 9.46 -3.96 -7.98
C GLU A 29 10.18 -4.87 -6.97
N LYS A 30 11.31 -4.43 -6.41
CA LYS A 30 11.93 -5.16 -5.28
C LYS A 30 10.98 -5.19 -4.09
N ILE A 31 10.34 -4.08 -3.74
CA ILE A 31 9.37 -4.03 -2.63
C ILE A 31 8.19 -4.97 -2.86
N ARG A 32 7.65 -5.01 -4.08
CA ARG A 32 6.59 -5.97 -4.46
C ARG A 32 7.05 -7.42 -4.31
N SER A 33 8.29 -7.71 -4.70
CA SER A 33 8.86 -9.06 -4.66
C SER A 33 9.29 -9.52 -3.27
N ILE A 34 9.57 -8.60 -2.34
CA ILE A 34 10.00 -8.92 -0.96
C ILE A 34 8.93 -9.75 -0.24
N GLY A 35 7.63 -9.50 -0.48
CA GLY A 35 6.54 -10.28 0.12
C GLY A 35 6.55 -11.76 -0.25
N HIS A 36 7.23 -12.15 -1.34
CA HIS A 36 7.41 -13.56 -1.70
C HIS A 36 8.65 -14.20 -1.08
N THR A 37 9.60 -13.40 -0.57
CA THR A 37 10.91 -13.87 -0.10
C THR A 37 11.04 -13.82 1.42
N GLU A 38 10.36 -12.86 2.07
CA GLU A 38 10.32 -12.74 3.53
C GLU A 38 8.87 -12.76 4.03
N ASP A 39 8.54 -13.71 4.91
CA ASP A 39 7.24 -13.90 5.63
C ASP A 39 6.77 -12.69 6.48
N ARG A 40 7.41 -11.54 6.36
CA ARG A 40 7.18 -10.37 7.21
C ARG A 40 6.88 -9.09 6.45
N PHE A 41 6.83 -9.10 5.13
CA PHE A 41 6.65 -7.89 4.31
C PHE A 41 5.67 -8.10 3.18
N ASP A 42 4.41 -8.35 3.53
CA ASP A 42 3.34 -8.50 2.56
C ASP A 42 2.86 -7.16 2.01
N THR A 43 2.86 -7.06 0.68
CA THR A 43 2.46 -5.85 -0.04
C THR A 43 1.12 -6.04 -0.75
N LYS A 44 0.27 -5.01 -0.70
CA LYS A 44 -0.99 -4.98 -1.46
C LYS A 44 -1.01 -3.75 -2.36
N THR A 45 -1.17 -3.97 -3.66
CA THR A 45 -1.43 -2.87 -4.60
C THR A 45 -2.93 -2.61 -4.67
N ILE A 46 -3.31 -1.35 -4.42
CA ILE A 46 -4.68 -0.87 -4.49
C ILE A 46 -4.76 0.14 -5.64
N ASP A 47 -5.61 -0.18 -6.61
CA ASP A 47 -5.96 0.72 -7.71
C ASP A 47 -6.78 1.90 -7.18
N ILE A 48 -6.35 3.12 -7.50
CA ILE A 48 -6.99 4.38 -7.08
C ILE A 48 -7.82 5.04 -8.19
N THR A 49 -7.93 4.39 -9.35
CA THR A 49 -8.75 4.89 -10.48
C THR A 49 -10.23 4.60 -10.26
N TYR A 50 -11.11 5.35 -10.93
CA TYR A 50 -12.56 5.20 -10.81
C TYR A 50 -13.23 5.45 -12.15
N ALA A 51 -14.38 4.82 -12.39
CA ALA A 51 -14.96 4.83 -13.73
C ALA A 51 -15.28 6.26 -14.20
N SER A 52 -14.81 6.61 -15.40
CA SER A 52 -14.98 7.95 -15.96
C SER A 52 -16.46 8.31 -16.20
N ASN A 53 -17.32 7.30 -16.35
CA ASN A 53 -18.77 7.45 -16.48
C ASN A 53 -19.47 7.95 -15.19
N GLU A 54 -18.87 7.78 -14.01
CA GLU A 54 -19.43 8.26 -12.73
C GLU A 54 -19.17 9.77 -12.56
N GLY A 55 -18.27 10.35 -13.37
CA GLY A 55 -17.89 11.76 -13.31
C GLY A 55 -17.44 12.20 -11.91
N ALA A 56 -17.56 13.49 -11.60
CA ALA A 56 -17.17 14.03 -10.29
C ALA A 56 -17.96 13.41 -9.11
N ALA A 57 -19.17 12.91 -9.35
CA ALA A 57 -19.99 12.28 -8.33
C ALA A 57 -19.43 10.91 -7.89
N GLY A 58 -18.72 10.21 -8.78
CA GLY A 58 -18.06 8.94 -8.47
C GLY A 58 -16.88 9.03 -7.52
N MET A 59 -16.27 10.21 -7.39
CA MET A 59 -15.08 10.43 -6.57
C MET A 59 -15.30 10.07 -5.10
N GLN A 60 -16.44 10.46 -4.52
CA GLN A 60 -16.71 10.18 -3.11
C GLN A 60 -16.79 8.67 -2.86
N GLY A 61 -17.56 7.96 -3.68
CA GLY A 61 -17.67 6.49 -3.59
C GLY A 61 -16.34 5.79 -3.89
N ALA A 62 -15.51 6.33 -4.77
CA ALA A 62 -14.17 5.80 -5.02
C ALA A 62 -13.25 5.91 -3.80
N ILE A 63 -13.30 7.04 -3.08
CA ILE A 63 -12.55 7.24 -1.83
C ILE A 63 -13.05 6.27 -0.76
N ASP A 64 -14.36 6.10 -0.61
CA ASP A 64 -14.93 5.18 0.39
C ASP A 64 -14.48 3.74 0.10
N ARG A 65 -14.60 3.28 -1.15
CA ARG A 65 -14.09 1.97 -1.60
C ARG A 65 -12.58 1.82 -1.39
N LEU A 66 -11.81 2.89 -1.60
CA LEU A 66 -10.36 2.90 -1.37
C LEU A 66 -10.04 2.68 0.12
N CYS A 67 -10.75 3.38 1.01
CA CYS A 67 -10.62 3.23 2.46
C CYS A 67 -11.00 1.81 2.91
N GLU A 68 -12.13 1.27 2.44
CA GLU A 68 -12.56 -0.10 2.75
C GLU A 68 -11.52 -1.15 2.31
N ARG A 69 -10.99 -1.01 1.09
CA ARG A 69 -9.94 -1.92 0.57
C ARG A 69 -8.65 -1.81 1.37
N ALA A 70 -8.28 -0.60 1.80
CA ALA A 70 -7.11 -0.38 2.62
C ALA A 70 -7.28 -1.01 4.01
N GLU A 71 -8.44 -0.83 4.63
CA GLU A 71 -8.76 -1.44 5.93
C GLU A 71 -8.75 -2.97 5.85
N ALA A 72 -9.39 -3.55 4.84
CA ALA A 72 -9.37 -4.99 4.60
C ALA A 72 -7.94 -5.52 4.37
N ALA A 73 -7.07 -4.76 3.70
CA ALA A 73 -5.67 -5.13 3.54
C ALA A 73 -4.91 -5.12 4.88
N VAL A 74 -5.10 -4.09 5.71
CA VAL A 74 -4.46 -4.04 7.04
C VAL A 74 -4.96 -5.19 7.92
N ALA A 75 -6.27 -5.46 7.92
CA ALA A 75 -6.86 -6.58 8.66
C ALA A 75 -6.36 -7.95 8.14
N GLY A 76 -6.08 -8.05 6.85
CA GLY A 76 -5.48 -9.22 6.21
C GLY A 76 -3.98 -9.42 6.49
N GLY A 77 -3.36 -8.55 7.30
CA GLY A 77 -1.95 -8.68 7.68
C GLY A 77 -0.95 -8.04 6.72
N TYR A 78 -1.42 -7.38 5.65
CA TYR A 78 -0.56 -6.62 4.76
C TYR A 78 0.02 -5.41 5.50
N ASN A 79 1.34 -5.24 5.43
CA ASN A 79 2.04 -4.17 6.15
C ASN A 79 2.55 -3.05 5.24
N ILE A 80 2.48 -3.24 3.93
CA ILE A 80 2.79 -2.22 2.92
C ILE A 80 1.62 -2.12 1.94
N ILE A 81 1.07 -0.91 1.79
CA ILE A 81 0.02 -0.61 0.82
C ILE A 81 0.62 0.25 -0.28
N ILE A 82 0.43 -0.17 -1.53
CA ILE A 82 0.88 0.55 -2.72
C ILE A 82 -0.36 1.11 -3.40
N LEU A 83 -0.53 2.42 -3.38
CA LEU A 83 -1.55 3.10 -4.16
C LEU A 83 -1.05 3.26 -5.60
N SER A 84 -1.85 2.83 -6.58
CA SER A 84 -1.44 2.82 -7.98
C SER A 84 -2.51 3.40 -8.88
N ASP A 85 -2.10 4.34 -9.72
CA ASP A 85 -2.87 4.97 -10.79
C ASP A 85 -2.60 4.32 -12.17
N ARG A 86 -1.86 3.20 -12.23
CA ARG A 86 -1.43 2.61 -13.51
C ARG A 86 -2.56 2.14 -14.43
N GLN A 87 -3.79 2.04 -13.92
CA GLN A 87 -4.97 1.65 -14.72
C GLN A 87 -5.69 2.85 -15.36
N LEU A 88 -5.12 4.05 -15.26
CA LEU A 88 -5.71 5.25 -15.85
C LEU A 88 -5.88 5.06 -17.37
N GLY A 89 -7.08 5.32 -17.86
CA GLY A 89 -7.46 5.09 -19.25
C GLY A 89 -8.79 5.77 -19.57
N PRO A 90 -9.28 5.72 -20.81
CA PRO A 90 -10.52 6.41 -21.20
C PRO A 90 -11.75 6.04 -20.36
N ASP A 91 -11.77 4.81 -19.84
CA ASP A 91 -12.86 4.25 -19.06
C ASP A 91 -12.65 4.35 -17.53
N ARG A 92 -11.55 4.96 -17.06
CA ARG A 92 -11.05 4.93 -15.67
C ARG A 92 -10.43 6.25 -15.20
#